data_AF-A0A8T4E3I3-F1
#
_entry.id   AF-A0A8T4E3I3-F1
#
_cell.length_a   1.000
_cell.length_b   1.000
_cell.length_c   1.000
_cell.angle_alpha   90.00
_cell.angle_beta   90.00
_cell.angle_gamma   90.00
#
_symmetry.space_group_name_H-M   'P 1'
#
loop_
_entity.id
_entity.type
_entity.pdbx_description
1 polymer ?
#
loop_
_entity_poly.entity_id
_entity_poly.type
_entity_poly.pdbx_seq_one_letter_code
_entity_poly.pdbx_strand_id
1 'polypeptide(L)'
;MALEKPKSIANLQGVIKKLSKGQSELFDRLYALEVSTGNLEVPSEMESWTKQKFGSVKKVKSQKIVHLQNRLTGEGTLFNELRASRPFDTNCRTIPDIEKNESCLFCNASKKTPPDTFGRLRGKHCMTSSNIAKYDQFHGVIIFNEHNPLKLKKEWLLDYLEVAEKWFGKAASVDPLAKNDFLIWNCLWKSGASLVHGHMQLTASRTKYGQIRHLEEVALGYREIFGRDYFEDLFEVHKALGLGKKAKKERLIFYLTPKKEKEILILSKSKRLTDLALAIFRIIEKYKKLGVQSYNLAVFKALDYWIMRIVDRGALDNKSSDIGTMELFADAVVSSDPFRLAEKF
;
A
#
# COMPACT_ATOMS: atom_id res chain seq x y z
N MET A 1 18.00 10.17 -34.73
CA MET A 1 17.00 10.39 -33.66
C MET A 1 17.47 9.68 -32.41
N ALA A 2 17.79 10.41 -31.33
CA ALA A 2 18.13 9.77 -30.06
C ALA A 2 16.89 9.03 -29.54
N LEU A 3 16.98 7.72 -29.35
CA LEU A 3 15.92 6.89 -28.76
C LEU A 3 15.51 7.53 -27.42
N GLU A 4 14.24 7.93 -27.29
CA GLU A 4 13.73 8.47 -26.03
C GLU A 4 13.93 7.43 -24.93
N LYS A 5 14.65 7.80 -23.87
CA LYS A 5 14.78 6.94 -22.70
C LYS A 5 13.39 6.67 -22.11
N PRO A 6 13.04 5.41 -21.81
CA PRO A 6 11.75 5.09 -21.20
C PRO A 6 11.60 5.82 -19.86
N LYS A 7 10.36 6.17 -19.50
CA LYS A 7 10.07 6.77 -18.19
C LYS A 7 10.44 5.76 -17.09
N SER A 8 11.25 6.22 -16.14
CA SER A 8 11.67 5.44 -14.98
C SER A 8 11.95 6.37 -13.81
N ILE A 9 11.88 5.84 -12.59
CA ILE A 9 12.21 6.60 -11.38
C ILE A 9 13.68 7.05 -11.40
N ALA A 10 14.57 6.19 -11.92
CA ALA A 10 15.98 6.53 -12.10
C ALA A 10 16.22 7.69 -13.07
N ASN A 11 15.28 8.00 -13.97
CA ASN A 11 15.36 9.13 -14.89
C ASN A 11 14.32 10.23 -14.57
N LEU A 12 13.80 10.28 -13.35
CA LEU A 12 12.72 11.21 -12.98
C LEU A 12 13.05 12.68 -13.29
N GLN A 13 14.29 13.13 -13.06
CA GLN A 13 14.72 14.49 -13.45
C GLN A 13 14.51 14.79 -14.94
N GLY A 14 14.78 13.82 -15.82
CA GLY A 14 14.55 13.96 -17.25
C GLY A 14 13.06 13.96 -17.62
N VAL A 15 12.24 13.25 -16.85
CA VAL A 15 10.77 13.26 -17.02
C VAL A 15 10.18 14.60 -16.59
N ILE A 16 10.64 15.17 -15.46
CA ILE A 16 10.16 16.46 -14.95
C ILE A 16 10.50 17.60 -15.92
N LYS A 17 11.69 17.60 -16.53
CA LYS A 17 12.09 18.60 -17.54
C LYS A 17 11.16 18.68 -18.76
N LYS A 18 10.36 17.64 -19.01
CA LYS A 18 9.38 17.60 -20.11
C LYS A 18 7.99 18.11 -19.69
N LEU A 19 7.76 18.40 -18.42
CA LEU A 19 6.50 18.95 -17.92
C LEU A 19 6.31 20.40 -18.38
N SER A 20 5.06 20.82 -18.52
CA SER A 20 4.75 22.24 -18.70
C SER A 20 5.16 23.05 -17.45
N LYS A 21 5.34 24.37 -17.59
CA LYS A 21 5.71 25.25 -16.47
C LYS A 21 4.80 25.04 -15.24
N GLY A 22 3.48 25.04 -15.44
CA GLY A 22 2.53 24.85 -14.34
C GLY A 22 2.56 23.45 -13.72
N GLN A 23 2.88 22.41 -14.50
CA GLN A 23 3.06 21.04 -13.99
C GLN A 23 4.37 20.90 -13.21
N SER A 24 5.46 21.54 -13.65
CA SER A 24 6.72 21.59 -12.91
C SER A 24 6.55 22.33 -11.59
N GLU A 25 5.90 23.50 -11.59
CA GLU A 25 5.59 24.25 -10.37
C GLU A 25 4.68 23.46 -9.42
N LEU A 26 3.75 22.65 -9.95
CA LEU A 26 2.94 21.75 -9.13
C LEU A 26 3.78 20.62 -8.53
N PHE A 27 4.70 20.04 -9.31
CA PHE A 27 5.64 19.06 -8.80
C PHE A 27 6.51 19.63 -7.69
N ASP A 28 7.12 20.80 -7.90
CA ASP A 28 8.04 21.43 -6.93
C ASP A 28 7.33 21.84 -5.64
N ARG A 29 6.03 22.17 -5.72
CA ARG A 29 5.16 22.41 -4.55
C ARG A 29 4.99 21.16 -3.68
N LEU A 30 4.83 20.00 -4.30
CA LEU A 30 4.50 18.76 -3.59
C LEU A 30 5.76 17.95 -3.23
N TYR A 31 6.80 18.00 -4.07
CA TYR A 31 7.94 17.11 -4.00
C TYR A 31 9.27 17.85 -3.98
N ALA A 32 10.20 17.30 -3.20
CA ALA A 32 11.63 17.55 -3.31
C ALA A 32 12.27 16.33 -3.98
N LEU A 33 13.12 16.59 -4.98
CA LEU A 33 13.88 15.55 -5.68
C LEU A 33 15.37 15.83 -5.53
N GLU A 34 16.07 14.88 -4.90
CA GLU A 34 17.51 14.83 -4.87
C GLU A 34 18.01 13.61 -5.64
N VAL A 35 19.07 13.82 -6.41
CA VAL A 35 19.73 12.75 -7.15
C VAL A 35 21.21 12.80 -6.82
N SER A 36 21.71 11.71 -6.26
CA SER A 36 23.10 11.55 -5.88
C SER A 36 23.68 10.28 -6.48
N THR A 37 25.00 10.17 -6.42
CA THR A 37 25.74 8.99 -6.89
C THR A 37 26.53 8.43 -5.72
N GLY A 38 26.16 7.23 -5.26
CA GLY A 38 26.95 6.46 -4.31
C GLY A 38 28.09 5.75 -5.02
N ASN A 39 29.31 5.90 -4.53
CA ASN A 39 30.48 5.24 -5.10
C ASN A 39 31.04 4.18 -4.15
N LEU A 40 31.60 3.12 -4.72
CA LEU A 40 32.36 2.11 -3.97
C LEU A 40 33.46 1.55 -4.86
N GLU A 41 34.47 0.96 -4.23
CA GLU A 41 35.46 0.14 -4.92
C GLU A 41 35.11 -1.35 -4.79
N VAL A 42 35.35 -2.09 -5.86
CA VAL A 42 35.16 -3.55 -5.91
C VAL A 42 36.54 -4.19 -5.87
N PRO A 43 36.88 -5.00 -4.86
CA PRO A 43 38.12 -5.76 -4.83
C PRO A 43 38.24 -6.68 -6.05
N SER A 44 39.46 -6.90 -6.55
CA SER A 44 39.76 -7.75 -7.71
C SER A 44 39.12 -9.14 -7.62
N GLU A 45 39.14 -9.72 -6.42
CA GLU A 45 38.63 -11.03 -6.08
C GLU A 45 37.10 -11.11 -6.22
N MET A 46 36.41 -9.97 -6.12
CA MET A 46 34.95 -9.88 -6.20
C MET A 46 34.44 -9.50 -7.59
N GLU A 47 35.29 -9.18 -8.56
CA GLU A 47 34.84 -8.70 -9.87
C GLU A 47 33.98 -9.74 -10.61
N SER A 48 34.44 -11.00 -10.63
CA SER A 48 33.73 -12.11 -11.28
C SER A 48 32.34 -12.33 -10.66
N TRP A 49 32.26 -12.38 -9.33
CA TRP A 49 31.00 -12.52 -8.61
C TRP A 49 30.08 -11.32 -8.83
N THR A 50 30.62 -10.10 -8.80
CA THR A 50 29.88 -8.86 -9.01
C THR A 50 29.29 -8.80 -10.42
N LYS A 51 30.08 -9.16 -11.43
CA LYS A 51 29.62 -9.23 -12.82
C LYS A 51 28.55 -10.31 -13.00
N GLN A 52 28.71 -11.47 -12.35
CA GLN A 52 27.72 -12.54 -12.40
C GLN A 52 26.39 -12.13 -11.76
N LYS A 53 26.42 -11.44 -10.61
CA LYS A 53 25.20 -11.11 -9.83
C LYS A 53 24.52 -9.81 -10.26
N PHE A 54 25.29 -8.76 -10.52
CA PHE A 54 24.77 -7.43 -10.83
C PHE A 54 24.95 -7.06 -12.31
N GLY A 55 25.53 -7.94 -13.12
CA GLY A 55 25.75 -7.77 -14.55
C GLY A 55 26.91 -6.84 -14.92
N SER A 56 27.31 -5.91 -14.04
CA SER A 56 28.35 -4.93 -14.34
C SER A 56 29.05 -4.38 -13.10
N VAL A 57 30.37 -4.55 -13.03
CA VAL A 57 31.23 -3.93 -12.00
C VAL A 57 31.10 -2.40 -12.03
N LYS A 58 31.08 -1.79 -13.22
CA LYS A 58 30.93 -0.33 -13.38
C LYS A 58 29.62 0.19 -12.77
N LYS A 59 28.50 -0.52 -12.98
CA LYS A 59 27.21 -0.14 -12.38
C LYS A 59 27.25 -0.22 -10.85
N VAL A 60 27.96 -1.21 -10.29
CA VAL A 60 28.06 -1.38 -8.84
C VAL A 60 29.01 -0.36 -8.22
N LYS A 61 30.11 0.00 -8.90
CA LYS A 61 31.05 1.04 -8.46
C LYS A 61 30.42 2.43 -8.39
N SER A 62 29.46 2.74 -9.26
CA SER A 62 28.83 4.06 -9.31
C SER A 62 27.31 3.92 -9.47
N GLN A 63 26.60 4.12 -8.37
CA GLN A 63 25.18 3.81 -8.23
C GLN A 63 24.38 5.10 -8.14
N LYS A 64 23.42 5.27 -9.04
CA LYS A 64 22.49 6.39 -8.97
C LYS A 64 21.45 6.14 -7.87
N ILE A 65 21.31 7.10 -6.96
CA ILE A 65 20.31 7.10 -5.91
C ILE A 65 19.36 8.26 -6.17
N VAL A 66 18.07 7.97 -6.18
CA VAL A 66 17.01 8.97 -6.29
C VAL A 66 16.32 9.05 -4.94
N HIS A 67 16.38 10.20 -4.30
CA HIS A 67 15.69 10.48 -3.05
C HIS A 67 14.56 11.45 -3.35
N LEU A 68 13.34 11.03 -3.05
CA LEU A 68 12.15 11.84 -3.23
C LEU A 68 11.46 12.02 -1.90
N GLN A 69 10.99 13.24 -1.63
CA GLN A 69 10.26 13.55 -0.42
C GLN A 69 9.00 14.35 -0.76
N ASN A 70 7.85 13.95 -0.23
CA ASN A 70 6.66 14.77 -0.21
C ASN A 70 6.87 15.86 0.84
N ARG A 71 7.01 17.11 0.39
CA ARG A 71 7.35 18.25 1.26
C ARG A 71 6.31 18.53 2.33
N LEU A 72 5.06 18.12 2.07
CA LEU A 72 3.92 18.45 2.92
C LEU A 72 3.66 17.33 3.92
N THR A 73 3.63 16.07 3.47
CA THR A 73 3.39 14.93 4.38
C THR A 73 4.64 14.49 5.12
N GLY A 74 5.83 14.83 4.62
CA GLY A 74 7.11 14.34 5.12
C GLY A 74 7.45 12.91 4.67
N GLU A 75 6.58 12.26 3.90
CA GLU A 75 6.86 10.92 3.37
C GLU A 75 8.01 10.96 2.37
N GLY A 76 9.12 10.28 2.67
CA GLY A 76 10.26 10.15 1.76
C GLY A 76 10.54 8.72 1.31
N THR A 77 11.19 8.59 0.15
CA THR A 77 11.58 7.31 -0.42
C THR A 77 12.91 7.41 -1.16
N LEU A 78 13.80 6.47 -0.89
CA LEU A 78 15.05 6.28 -1.61
C LEU A 78 14.92 5.11 -2.60
N PHE A 79 15.28 5.38 -3.85
CA PHE A 79 15.32 4.39 -4.93
C PHE A 79 16.76 4.12 -5.36
N ASN A 80 17.10 2.85 -5.48
CA ASN A 80 18.33 2.38 -6.10
C ASN A 80 18.04 1.06 -6.84
N GLU A 81 18.21 1.08 -8.17
CA GLU A 81 17.87 -0.06 -9.05
C GLU A 81 18.61 -1.35 -8.68
N LEU A 82 19.85 -1.25 -8.16
CA LEU A 82 20.64 -2.43 -7.78
C LEU A 82 20.08 -3.16 -6.56
N ARG A 83 19.22 -2.50 -5.77
CA ARG A 83 18.61 -3.14 -4.59
C ARG A 83 17.69 -4.29 -4.97
N ALA A 84 17.03 -4.21 -6.12
CA ALA A 84 16.19 -5.31 -6.63
C ALA A 84 17.00 -6.58 -6.93
N SER A 85 18.31 -6.45 -7.17
CA SER A 85 19.21 -7.56 -7.51
C SER A 85 20.02 -8.08 -6.32
N ARG A 86 19.73 -7.62 -5.09
CA ARG A 86 20.45 -8.10 -3.91
C ARG A 86 20.24 -9.60 -3.72
N PRO A 87 21.29 -10.35 -3.34
CA PRO A 87 21.14 -11.75 -3.00
C PRO A 87 20.23 -11.88 -1.77
N PHE A 88 19.26 -12.79 -1.87
CA PHE A 88 18.45 -13.23 -0.75
C PHE A 88 18.74 -14.71 -0.49
N ASP A 89 18.81 -15.09 0.79
CA ASP A 89 18.80 -16.50 1.16
C ASP A 89 17.39 -17.06 0.99
N THR A 90 17.15 -17.76 -0.11
CA THR A 90 15.85 -18.36 -0.46
C THR A 90 15.64 -19.76 0.12
N ASN A 91 16.61 -20.31 0.84
CA ASN A 91 16.59 -21.72 1.32
C ASN A 91 15.98 -21.91 2.72
N CYS A 92 15.20 -20.96 3.23
CA CYS A 92 14.99 -20.88 4.67
C CYS A 92 13.52 -20.68 5.05
N ARG A 93 12.65 -21.66 4.74
CA ARG A 93 11.48 -22.08 5.56
C ARG A 93 10.59 -23.11 4.85
N THR A 94 9.98 -23.99 5.64
CA THR A 94 8.73 -24.66 5.25
C THR A 94 7.63 -23.59 5.24
N ILE A 95 7.12 -23.25 4.06
CA ILE A 95 6.00 -22.32 3.90
C ILE A 95 4.73 -23.01 4.43
N PRO A 96 3.96 -22.39 5.36
CA PRO A 96 2.65 -22.91 5.74
C PRO A 96 1.78 -23.17 4.51
N ASP A 97 1.15 -24.34 4.45
CA ASP A 97 0.20 -24.66 3.40
C ASP A 97 -1.04 -23.76 3.56
N ILE A 98 -1.25 -22.89 2.57
CA ILE A 98 -2.34 -21.91 2.57
C ILE A 98 -3.72 -22.52 2.30
N GLU A 99 -3.78 -23.78 1.87
CA GLU A 99 -5.02 -24.51 1.67
C GLU A 99 -5.39 -25.35 2.92
N LYS A 100 -4.44 -25.55 3.86
CA LYS A 100 -4.66 -26.42 5.02
C LYS A 100 -5.57 -25.77 6.05
N ASN A 101 -6.77 -26.33 6.20
CA ASN A 101 -7.82 -25.82 7.08
C ASN A 101 -8.09 -26.67 8.34
N GLU A 102 -7.48 -27.86 8.44
CA GLU A 102 -7.61 -28.76 9.58
C GLU A 102 -7.01 -28.09 10.82
N SER A 103 -7.87 -27.66 11.76
CA SER A 103 -7.59 -26.84 12.96
C SER A 103 -7.74 -25.32 12.84
N CYS A 104 -8.08 -24.79 11.66
CA CYS A 104 -8.30 -23.36 11.49
C CYS A 104 -9.46 -22.85 12.37
N LEU A 105 -9.18 -21.88 13.24
CA LEU A 105 -10.18 -21.25 14.12
C LEU A 105 -11.29 -20.57 13.33
N PHE A 106 -10.94 -19.91 12.22
CA PHE A 106 -11.85 -19.12 11.40
C PHE A 106 -12.75 -19.98 10.50
N CYS A 107 -12.34 -21.20 10.14
CA CYS A 107 -13.24 -22.16 9.47
C CYS A 107 -14.44 -22.57 10.33
N ASN A 108 -14.36 -22.40 11.66
CA ASN A 108 -15.48 -22.59 12.58
C ASN A 108 -15.70 -21.35 13.48
N ALA A 109 -15.67 -20.17 12.83
CA ALA A 109 -15.67 -18.89 13.52
C ALA A 109 -16.85 -18.69 14.48
N SER A 110 -18.04 -19.20 14.16
CA SER A 110 -19.24 -19.06 15.00
C SER A 110 -19.07 -19.66 16.39
N LYS A 111 -18.31 -20.75 16.52
CA LYS A 111 -18.03 -21.45 17.78
C LYS A 111 -16.69 -21.06 18.42
N LYS A 112 -15.72 -20.63 17.61
CA LYS A 112 -14.32 -20.44 18.06
C LYS A 112 -13.84 -18.99 18.11
N THR A 113 -14.72 -18.02 17.91
CA THR A 113 -14.41 -16.59 18.08
C THR A 113 -15.49 -15.93 18.93
N PRO A 114 -15.24 -14.79 19.58
CA PRO A 114 -16.29 -14.06 20.28
C PRO A 114 -17.09 -13.14 19.31
N PRO A 115 -18.38 -12.90 19.55
CA PRO A 115 -19.12 -11.82 18.88
C PRO A 115 -18.79 -10.45 19.48
N ASP A 116 -19.13 -9.36 18.79
CA ASP A 116 -19.18 -8.03 19.42
C ASP A 116 -20.40 -7.93 20.36
N THR A 117 -20.45 -6.89 21.20
CA THR A 117 -21.59 -6.65 22.11
C THR A 117 -22.91 -6.41 21.36
N PHE A 118 -22.85 -5.91 20.13
CA PHE A 118 -23.98 -5.80 19.21
C PHE A 118 -24.19 -7.05 18.34
N GLY A 119 -23.57 -8.17 18.70
CA GLY A 119 -23.70 -9.45 18.02
C GLY A 119 -22.79 -9.60 16.80
N ARG A 120 -23.06 -10.62 15.98
CA ARG A 120 -22.37 -10.85 14.71
C ARG A 120 -23.18 -10.30 13.55
N LEU A 121 -22.50 -9.66 12.62
CA LEU A 121 -23.05 -9.35 11.32
C LEU A 121 -22.69 -10.47 10.34
N ARG A 122 -23.61 -10.79 9.42
CA ARG A 122 -23.42 -11.80 8.40
C ARG A 122 -23.60 -11.17 7.02
N GLY A 123 -22.62 -11.40 6.16
CA GLY A 123 -22.76 -11.22 4.72
C GLY A 123 -23.08 -12.57 4.05
N LYS A 124 -23.17 -12.57 2.74
CA LYS A 124 -23.32 -13.80 1.93
C LYS A 124 -22.04 -14.64 1.94
N HIS A 125 -20.88 -14.01 2.06
CA HIS A 125 -19.57 -14.62 1.90
C HIS A 125 -18.65 -14.40 3.11
N CYS A 126 -19.15 -13.80 4.19
CA CYS A 126 -18.37 -13.54 5.40
C CYS A 126 -19.26 -13.42 6.66
N MET A 127 -18.61 -13.41 7.81
CA MET A 127 -19.24 -13.02 9.08
C MET A 127 -18.27 -12.20 9.94
N THR A 128 -18.80 -11.38 10.84
CA THR A 128 -17.96 -10.66 11.79
C THR A 128 -17.70 -11.45 13.07
N SER A 129 -16.57 -11.16 13.70
CA SER A 129 -16.27 -11.46 15.08
C SER A 129 -15.66 -10.25 15.76
N SER A 130 -15.71 -10.25 17.08
CA SER A 130 -14.96 -9.34 17.92
C SER A 130 -13.51 -9.83 17.97
N ASN A 131 -12.54 -8.94 17.76
CA ASN A 131 -11.16 -9.31 18.05
C ASN A 131 -11.01 -9.56 19.56
N ILE A 132 -10.47 -10.71 19.93
CA ILE A 132 -10.30 -11.11 21.34
C ILE A 132 -9.20 -10.29 22.04
N ALA A 133 -8.17 -9.89 21.30
CA ALA A 133 -7.07 -9.06 21.78
C ALA A 133 -7.17 -7.68 21.12
N LYS A 134 -8.05 -6.83 21.66
CA LYS A 134 -8.32 -5.51 21.11
C LYS A 134 -7.16 -4.54 21.38
N TYR A 135 -6.82 -3.73 20.38
CA TYR A 135 -5.94 -2.57 20.55
C TYR A 135 -6.69 -1.23 20.42
N ASP A 136 -8.00 -1.28 20.13
CA ASP A 136 -8.89 -0.11 20.13
C ASP A 136 -10.27 -0.51 20.66
N GLN A 137 -11.07 0.46 21.09
CA GLN A 137 -12.38 0.27 21.72
C GLN A 137 -13.28 -0.63 20.85
N PHE A 138 -13.45 -0.27 19.59
CA PHE A 138 -14.08 -1.14 18.61
C PHE A 138 -13.00 -1.71 17.71
N HIS A 139 -12.78 -3.01 17.84
CA HIS A 139 -11.87 -3.78 17.00
C HIS A 139 -12.53 -5.10 16.60
N GLY A 140 -13.00 -5.15 15.36
CA GLY A 140 -13.69 -6.29 14.76
C GLY A 140 -12.82 -7.02 13.74
N VAL A 141 -13.27 -8.20 13.34
CA VAL A 141 -12.68 -9.01 12.28
C VAL A 141 -13.80 -9.44 11.34
N ILE A 142 -13.63 -9.22 10.04
CA ILE A 142 -14.47 -9.84 9.00
C ILE A 142 -13.77 -11.12 8.58
N ILE A 143 -14.40 -12.26 8.86
CA ILE A 143 -13.90 -13.59 8.52
C ILE A 143 -14.56 -14.04 7.24
N PHE A 144 -13.76 -14.36 6.23
CA PHE A 144 -14.26 -14.82 4.94
C PHE A 144 -14.72 -16.28 5.04
N ASN A 145 -15.68 -16.67 4.21
CA ASN A 145 -16.05 -18.08 4.08
C ASN A 145 -14.96 -18.87 3.33
N GLU A 146 -14.28 -18.24 2.38
CA GLU A 146 -13.11 -18.81 1.71
C GLU A 146 -11.89 -18.80 2.64
N HIS A 147 -11.21 -19.95 2.73
CA HIS A 147 -10.05 -20.12 3.59
C HIS A 147 -8.82 -19.45 2.98
N ASN A 148 -8.54 -19.69 1.70
CA ASN A 148 -7.33 -19.18 1.06
C ASN A 148 -7.49 -17.67 0.77
N PRO A 149 -6.70 -16.78 1.40
CA PRO A 149 -6.83 -15.33 1.24
C PRO A 149 -6.44 -14.81 -0.16
N LEU A 150 -5.82 -15.65 -1.01
CA LEU A 150 -5.43 -15.33 -2.39
C LEU A 150 -6.52 -15.71 -3.41
N LYS A 151 -7.57 -16.42 -2.96
CA LYS A 151 -8.79 -16.65 -3.74
C LYS A 151 -9.76 -15.51 -3.44
N LEU A 152 -10.05 -14.69 -4.43
CA LEU A 152 -10.96 -13.57 -4.31
C LEU A 152 -11.84 -13.48 -5.54
N LYS A 153 -13.14 -13.22 -5.34
CA LYS A 153 -14.09 -12.87 -6.39
C LYS A 153 -14.63 -11.46 -6.14
N LYS A 154 -15.08 -10.80 -7.21
CA LYS A 154 -15.58 -9.42 -7.15
C LYS A 154 -16.77 -9.29 -6.22
N GLU A 155 -17.72 -10.23 -6.31
CA GLU A 155 -18.92 -10.30 -5.50
C GLU A 155 -18.63 -10.53 -4.02
N TRP A 156 -17.55 -11.27 -3.70
CA TRP A 156 -17.11 -11.48 -2.33
C TRP A 156 -16.57 -10.20 -1.72
N LEU A 157 -15.68 -9.50 -2.43
CA LEU A 157 -15.15 -8.23 -1.94
C LEU A 157 -16.25 -7.19 -1.72
N LEU A 158 -17.24 -7.13 -2.62
CA LEU A 158 -18.39 -6.25 -2.44
C LEU A 158 -19.15 -6.57 -1.14
N ASP A 159 -19.44 -7.84 -0.89
CA ASP A 159 -20.10 -8.30 0.35
C ASP A 159 -19.25 -7.97 1.60
N TYR A 160 -17.92 -8.12 1.53
CA TYR A 160 -17.03 -7.79 2.65
C TYR A 160 -17.09 -6.30 3.00
N LEU A 161 -17.05 -5.42 1.99
CA LEU A 161 -17.15 -3.98 2.21
C LEU A 161 -18.55 -3.55 2.66
N GLU A 162 -19.61 -4.22 2.21
CA GLU A 162 -20.98 -3.98 2.70
C GLU A 162 -21.12 -4.35 4.18
N VAL A 163 -20.52 -5.47 4.61
CA VAL A 163 -20.49 -5.87 6.01
C VAL A 163 -19.64 -4.92 6.84
N ALA A 164 -18.51 -4.42 6.30
CA ALA A 164 -17.69 -3.40 6.95
C ALA A 164 -18.50 -2.12 7.25
N GLU A 165 -19.22 -1.57 6.26
CA GLU A 165 -20.06 -0.38 6.46
C GLU A 165 -21.15 -0.61 7.53
N LYS A 166 -21.80 -1.77 7.51
CA LYS A 166 -22.79 -2.13 8.53
C LYS A 166 -22.17 -2.23 9.92
N TRP A 167 -20.96 -2.77 10.02
CA TRP A 167 -20.22 -2.90 11.28
C TRP A 167 -19.85 -1.52 11.84
N PHE A 168 -19.33 -0.62 11.01
CA PHE A 168 -19.06 0.77 11.40
C PHE A 168 -20.32 1.48 11.88
N GLY A 169 -21.44 1.31 11.18
CA GLY A 169 -22.74 1.85 11.61
C GLY A 169 -23.21 1.31 12.98
N LYS A 170 -22.94 0.03 13.28
CA LYS A 170 -23.23 -0.55 14.60
C LYS A 170 -22.31 -0.02 15.69
N ALA A 171 -21.01 0.11 15.43
CA ALA A 171 -20.08 0.73 16.36
C ALA A 171 -20.51 2.17 16.70
N ALA A 172 -20.83 2.97 15.69
CA ALA A 172 -21.32 4.34 15.86
C ALA A 172 -22.68 4.43 16.58
N SER A 173 -23.53 3.40 16.48
CA SER A 173 -24.79 3.34 17.22
C SER A 173 -24.59 3.06 18.71
N VAL A 174 -23.53 2.32 19.06
CA VAL A 174 -23.14 2.05 20.46
C VAL A 174 -22.40 3.25 21.05
N ASP A 175 -21.53 3.87 20.25
CA ASP A 175 -20.78 5.04 20.65
C ASP A 175 -20.70 6.05 19.49
N PRO A 176 -21.56 7.10 19.51
CA PRO A 176 -21.59 8.11 18.47
C PRO A 176 -20.27 8.88 18.29
N LEU A 177 -19.33 8.81 19.25
CA LEU A 177 -18.02 9.46 19.13
C LEU A 177 -17.01 8.61 18.33
N ALA A 178 -17.23 7.30 18.18
CA ALA A 178 -16.35 6.39 17.44
C ALA A 178 -16.53 6.55 15.92
N LYS A 179 -16.11 7.69 15.37
CA LYS A 179 -16.34 8.09 13.97
C LYS A 179 -15.15 7.88 13.03
N ASN A 180 -14.03 7.36 13.53
CA ASN A 180 -12.84 7.14 12.73
C ASN A 180 -12.79 5.68 12.27
N ASP A 181 -13.51 5.41 11.18
CA ASP A 181 -13.56 4.09 10.55
C ASP A 181 -12.24 3.78 9.82
N PHE A 182 -11.67 2.61 10.10
CA PHE A 182 -10.44 2.15 9.49
C PHE A 182 -10.51 0.64 9.20
N LEU A 183 -10.52 0.31 7.92
CA LEU A 183 -10.50 -1.06 7.41
C LEU A 183 -9.06 -1.49 7.14
N ILE A 184 -8.70 -2.68 7.58
CA ILE A 184 -7.36 -3.24 7.49
C ILE A 184 -7.44 -4.61 6.81
N TRP A 185 -6.53 -4.86 5.88
CA TRP A 185 -6.34 -6.18 5.30
C TRP A 185 -4.85 -6.52 5.24
N ASN A 186 -4.44 -7.38 6.16
CA ASN A 186 -3.13 -8.00 6.15
C ASN A 186 -3.28 -9.37 5.48
N CYS A 187 -2.84 -9.51 4.24
CA CYS A 187 -2.87 -10.78 3.52
C CYS A 187 -1.59 -11.58 3.77
N LEU A 188 -1.69 -12.68 4.53
CA LEU A 188 -0.61 -13.61 4.90
C LEU A 188 0.48 -13.03 5.80
N TRP A 189 1.36 -13.89 6.32
CA TRP A 189 2.28 -13.58 7.44
C TRP A 189 3.34 -12.50 7.13
N LYS A 190 3.77 -12.34 5.87
CA LYS A 190 4.67 -11.23 5.50
C LYS A 190 4.03 -9.87 5.72
N SER A 191 2.70 -9.78 5.66
CA SER A 191 1.93 -8.57 5.95
C SER A 191 1.57 -8.40 7.44
N GLY A 192 1.98 -9.32 8.31
CA GLY A 192 1.65 -9.29 9.75
C GLY A 192 0.33 -9.98 10.12
N ALA A 193 -0.24 -10.79 9.23
CA ALA A 193 -1.39 -11.64 9.59
C ALA A 193 -0.94 -12.80 10.50
N SER A 194 -1.61 -12.98 11.64
CA SER A 194 -1.35 -14.08 12.58
C SER A 194 -2.03 -15.39 12.17
N LEU A 195 -3.03 -15.33 11.29
CA LEU A 195 -3.77 -16.48 10.77
C LEU A 195 -3.75 -16.44 9.24
N VAL A 196 -3.59 -17.62 8.63
CA VAL A 196 -3.57 -17.79 7.17
C VAL A 196 -4.94 -17.49 6.56
N HIS A 197 -6.02 -17.89 7.26
CA HIS A 197 -7.39 -17.79 6.77
C HIS A 197 -7.76 -16.37 6.32
N GLY A 198 -8.47 -16.23 5.21
CA GLY A 198 -8.93 -14.95 4.68
C GLY A 198 -9.74 -14.10 5.67
N HIS A 199 -9.19 -12.93 6.05
CA HIS A 199 -9.89 -12.00 6.93
C HIS A 199 -9.45 -10.55 6.72
N MET A 200 -10.32 -9.63 7.11
CA MET A 200 -10.02 -8.21 7.31
C MET A 200 -10.22 -7.86 8.78
N GLN A 201 -9.59 -6.78 9.25
CA GLN A 201 -9.85 -6.19 10.54
C GLN A 201 -10.53 -4.83 10.37
N LEU A 202 -11.31 -4.45 11.37
CA LEU A 202 -12.06 -3.20 11.40
C LEU A 202 -11.74 -2.51 12.71
N THR A 203 -11.49 -1.21 12.65
CA THR A 203 -11.47 -0.37 13.85
C THR A 203 -12.35 0.85 13.66
N ALA A 204 -13.01 1.25 14.75
CA ALA A 204 -13.75 2.50 14.83
C ALA A 204 -13.34 3.17 16.15
N SER A 205 -12.67 4.31 16.05
CA SER A 205 -12.09 4.97 17.22
C SER A 205 -12.66 6.37 17.43
N ARG A 206 -12.64 6.86 18.68
CA ARG A 206 -12.98 8.25 18.99
C ARG A 206 -11.90 9.22 18.53
N THR A 207 -10.64 8.83 18.75
CA THR A 207 -9.47 9.63 18.40
C THR A 207 -8.93 9.20 17.05
N LYS A 208 -8.85 10.15 16.12
CA LYS A 208 -8.27 9.91 14.79
C LYS A 208 -6.81 9.47 14.92
N TYR A 209 -6.46 8.40 14.21
CA TYR A 209 -5.08 7.91 14.19
C TYR A 209 -4.13 8.98 13.65
N GLY A 210 -2.96 9.09 14.27
CA GLY A 210 -2.03 10.21 14.04
C GLY A 210 -1.66 10.42 12.58
N GLN A 211 -1.43 9.35 11.82
CA GLN A 211 -1.10 9.45 10.39
C GLN A 211 -2.24 10.03 9.54
N ILE A 212 -3.49 9.71 9.88
CA ILE A 212 -4.67 10.22 9.17
C ILE A 212 -4.91 11.68 9.56
N ARG A 213 -4.78 12.00 10.85
CA ARG A 213 -4.90 13.37 11.36
C ARG A 213 -3.86 14.29 10.70
N HIS A 214 -2.59 13.89 10.68
CA HIS A 214 -1.52 14.63 9.99
C HIS A 214 -1.81 14.86 8.51
N LEU A 215 -2.34 13.84 7.82
CA LEU A 215 -2.73 13.97 6.41
C LEU A 215 -3.86 15.00 6.20
N GLU A 216 -4.83 15.06 7.11
CA GLU A 216 -5.89 16.07 7.07
C GLU A 216 -5.36 17.48 7.36
N GLU A 217 -4.48 17.62 8.37
CA GLU A 217 -3.81 18.88 8.70
C GLU A 217 -3.03 19.41 7.49
N VAL A 218 -2.29 18.54 6.80
CA VAL A 218 -1.60 18.86 5.54
C VAL A 218 -2.57 19.31 4.45
N ALA A 219 -3.66 18.57 4.24
CA ALA A 219 -4.63 18.90 3.19
C ALA A 219 -5.35 20.23 3.45
N LEU A 220 -5.67 20.53 4.71
CA LEU A 220 -6.29 21.79 5.13
C LEU A 220 -5.30 22.95 4.99
N GLY A 221 -4.09 22.83 5.52
CA GLY A 221 -3.06 23.86 5.39
C GLY A 221 -2.68 24.15 3.93
N TYR A 222 -2.62 23.11 3.09
CA TYR A 222 -2.43 23.28 1.65
C TYR A 222 -3.55 24.12 1.02
N ARG A 223 -4.80 23.89 1.41
CA ARG A 223 -5.95 24.65 0.92
C ARG A 223 -5.91 26.10 1.40
N GLU A 224 -5.48 26.36 2.63
CA GLU A 224 -5.34 27.73 3.16
C GLU A 224 -4.26 28.52 2.40
N ILE A 225 -3.12 27.90 2.11
CA ILE A 225 -1.99 28.57 1.44
C ILE A 225 -2.24 28.75 -0.07
N PHE A 226 -2.74 27.72 -0.74
CA PHE A 226 -2.82 27.70 -2.21
C PHE A 226 -4.24 27.85 -2.75
N GLY A 227 -5.28 27.82 -1.91
CA GLY A 227 -6.68 27.86 -2.35
C GLY A 227 -7.13 26.62 -3.13
N ARG A 228 -6.36 25.53 -3.07
CA ARG A 228 -6.53 24.32 -3.90
C ARG A 228 -6.72 23.07 -3.06
N ASP A 229 -7.30 22.04 -3.65
CA ASP A 229 -7.48 20.73 -3.02
C ASP A 229 -6.19 19.90 -3.15
N TYR A 230 -5.59 19.55 -2.01
CA TYR A 230 -4.33 18.79 -1.95
C TYR A 230 -4.41 17.45 -2.68
N PHE A 231 -5.52 16.72 -2.54
CA PHE A 231 -5.68 15.38 -3.11
C PHE A 231 -5.89 15.44 -4.63
N GLU A 232 -6.58 16.48 -5.13
CA GLU A 232 -6.68 16.74 -6.57
C GLU A 232 -5.32 17.08 -7.18
N ASP A 233 -4.57 17.98 -6.54
CA ASP A 233 -3.26 18.40 -7.01
C ASP A 233 -2.23 17.25 -6.94
N LEU A 234 -2.32 16.42 -5.89
CA LEU A 234 -1.57 15.17 -5.80
C LEU A 234 -1.88 14.24 -6.97
N PHE A 235 -3.14 14.09 -7.35
CA PHE A 235 -3.49 13.28 -8.52
C PHE A 235 -2.99 13.90 -9.84
N GLU A 236 -3.14 15.21 -10.03
CA GLU A 236 -2.77 15.87 -11.28
C GLU A 236 -1.25 15.85 -11.52
N VAL A 237 -0.41 15.98 -10.48
CA VAL A 237 1.05 15.81 -10.65
C VAL A 237 1.41 14.39 -11.09
N HIS A 238 0.80 13.37 -10.48
CA HIS A 238 1.06 11.97 -10.85
C HIS A 238 0.55 11.68 -12.26
N LYS A 239 -0.63 12.18 -12.61
CA LYS A 239 -1.21 12.06 -13.96
C LYS A 239 -0.31 12.71 -15.02
N ALA A 240 0.23 13.91 -14.75
CA ALA A 240 1.16 14.58 -15.65
C ALA A 240 2.42 13.75 -15.92
N LEU A 241 2.90 13.01 -14.90
CA LEU A 241 4.03 12.10 -15.03
C LEU A 241 3.67 10.77 -15.74
N GLY A 242 2.38 10.43 -15.85
CA GLY A 242 1.88 9.15 -16.36
C GLY A 242 1.65 8.10 -15.25
N LEU A 243 1.67 8.52 -13.99
CA LEU A 243 1.48 7.72 -12.78
C LEU A 243 0.07 7.89 -12.17
N GLY A 244 -0.81 8.67 -12.80
CA GLY A 244 -2.20 8.86 -12.40
C GLY A 244 -3.15 8.30 -13.44
N LYS A 245 -4.12 7.47 -13.01
CA LYS A 245 -5.17 6.92 -13.89
C LYS A 245 -6.55 7.19 -13.30
N LYS A 246 -7.48 7.66 -14.13
CA LYS A 246 -8.88 7.85 -13.73
C LYS A 246 -9.66 6.57 -14.05
N ALA A 247 -10.30 5.99 -13.05
CA ALA A 247 -11.23 4.88 -13.20
C ALA A 247 -12.59 5.36 -12.70
N LYS A 248 -13.51 5.71 -13.61
CA LYS A 248 -14.82 6.31 -13.24
C LYS A 248 -14.67 7.51 -12.30
N LYS A 249 -15.06 7.36 -11.02
CA LYS A 249 -14.99 8.40 -9.97
C LYS A 249 -13.74 8.28 -9.11
N GLU A 250 -13.01 7.17 -9.25
CA GLU A 250 -11.80 6.87 -8.50
C GLU A 250 -10.56 7.41 -9.25
N ARG A 251 -9.63 7.96 -8.48
CA ARG A 251 -8.31 8.39 -8.93
C ARG A 251 -7.28 7.39 -8.42
N LEU A 252 -6.65 6.67 -9.33
CA LEU A 252 -5.59 5.73 -9.04
C LEU A 252 -4.22 6.42 -9.16
N ILE A 253 -3.37 6.25 -8.16
CA ILE A 253 -2.03 6.85 -8.12
C ILE A 253 -1.00 5.75 -7.87
N PHE A 254 -0.01 5.64 -8.76
CA PHE A 254 1.21 4.87 -8.54
C PHE A 254 2.20 5.79 -7.82
N TYR A 255 2.32 5.62 -6.51
CA TYR A 255 2.84 6.67 -5.63
C TYR A 255 4.33 6.91 -5.83
N LEU A 256 4.70 8.18 -5.80
CA LEU A 256 6.08 8.62 -5.97
C LEU A 256 6.93 8.49 -4.70
N THR A 257 6.32 8.53 -3.51
CA THR A 257 6.96 8.31 -2.21
C THR A 257 6.37 7.10 -1.49
N PRO A 258 6.48 5.90 -2.10
CA PRO A 258 5.84 4.70 -1.61
C PRO A 258 6.43 4.23 -0.27
N LYS A 259 5.58 3.87 0.70
CA LYS A 259 6.00 3.29 1.99
C LYS A 259 6.65 1.92 1.82
N LYS A 260 6.21 1.16 0.82
CA LYS A 260 6.71 -0.17 0.46
C LYS A 260 6.54 -0.45 -1.04
N GLU A 261 7.11 -1.56 -1.46
CA GLU A 261 7.13 -1.99 -2.86
C GLU A 261 5.73 -1.92 -3.49
N LYS A 262 5.68 -1.45 -4.73
CA LYS A 262 4.48 -1.38 -5.57
C LYS A 262 3.29 -0.60 -5.00
N GLU A 263 3.51 0.41 -4.14
CA GLU A 263 2.39 1.13 -3.53
C GLU A 263 1.43 1.78 -4.54
N ILE A 264 0.13 1.55 -4.34
CA ILE A 264 -0.95 2.17 -5.11
C ILE A 264 -1.95 2.84 -4.15
N LEU A 265 -2.39 4.05 -4.49
CA LEU A 265 -3.45 4.76 -3.80
C LEU A 265 -4.72 4.81 -4.67
N ILE A 266 -5.88 4.69 -4.03
CA ILE A 266 -7.15 5.19 -4.58
C ILE A 266 -7.57 6.42 -3.78
N LEU A 267 -7.92 7.50 -4.48
CA LEU A 267 -8.63 8.64 -3.92
C LEU A 267 -10.05 8.68 -4.53
N SER A 268 -11.08 8.72 -3.68
CA SER A 268 -12.47 8.75 -4.14
C SER A 268 -13.36 9.61 -3.24
N LYS A 269 -14.18 10.45 -3.85
CA LYS A 269 -15.28 11.20 -3.16
C LYS A 269 -16.59 10.41 -3.14
N SER A 270 -16.55 9.10 -3.35
CA SER A 270 -17.74 8.26 -3.29
C SER A 270 -18.38 8.34 -1.90
N LYS A 271 -19.71 8.30 -1.84
CA LYS A 271 -20.43 8.38 -0.56
C LYS A 271 -20.20 7.12 0.28
N ARG A 272 -20.13 5.97 -0.39
CA ARG A 272 -20.01 4.65 0.23
C ARG A 272 -18.65 4.02 -0.02
N LEU A 273 -18.16 3.28 0.96
CA LEU A 273 -16.97 2.43 0.87
C LEU A 273 -17.13 1.37 -0.22
N THR A 274 -18.33 0.79 -0.35
CA THR A 274 -18.64 -0.26 -1.33
C THR A 274 -18.43 0.17 -2.77
N ASP A 275 -18.50 1.47 -3.05
CA ASP A 275 -18.25 2.02 -4.39
C ASP A 275 -16.79 1.78 -4.84
N LEU A 276 -15.85 1.61 -3.90
CA LEU A 276 -14.45 1.32 -4.20
C LEU A 276 -14.20 -0.17 -4.53
N ALA A 277 -15.16 -1.07 -4.28
CA ALA A 277 -14.98 -2.52 -4.39
C ALA A 277 -14.40 -2.96 -5.75
N LEU A 278 -14.92 -2.41 -6.85
CA LEU A 278 -14.45 -2.77 -8.19
C LEU A 278 -13.01 -2.33 -8.45
N ALA A 279 -12.64 -1.14 -7.98
CA ALA A 279 -11.29 -0.60 -8.16
C ALA A 279 -10.29 -1.40 -7.31
N ILE A 280 -10.62 -1.68 -6.05
CA ILE A 280 -9.80 -2.52 -5.15
C ILE A 280 -9.64 -3.92 -5.74
N PHE A 281 -10.73 -4.56 -6.17
CA PHE A 281 -10.69 -5.90 -6.78
C PHE A 281 -9.74 -5.95 -7.99
N ARG A 282 -9.82 -4.97 -8.89
CA ARG A 282 -8.94 -4.90 -10.07
C ARG A 282 -7.47 -4.78 -9.69
N ILE A 283 -7.16 -4.04 -8.62
CA ILE A 283 -5.78 -3.90 -8.15
C ILE A 283 -5.26 -5.22 -7.59
N ILE A 284 -6.04 -5.90 -6.75
CA ILE A 284 -5.66 -7.20 -6.17
C ILE A 284 -5.47 -8.25 -7.28
N GLU A 285 -6.36 -8.29 -8.27
CA GLU A 285 -6.23 -9.19 -9.42
C GLU A 285 -4.97 -8.90 -10.26
N LYS A 286 -4.61 -7.62 -10.43
CA LYS A 286 -3.36 -7.23 -11.10
C LYS A 286 -2.14 -7.59 -10.27
N TYR A 287 -2.17 -7.37 -8.96
CA TYR A 287 -1.14 -7.80 -8.02
C TYR A 287 -0.89 -9.30 -8.13
N LYS A 288 -1.95 -10.12 -8.13
CA LYS A 288 -1.86 -11.56 -8.34
C LYS A 288 -1.18 -11.92 -9.66
N LYS A 289 -1.53 -11.25 -10.77
CA LYS A 289 -0.87 -11.43 -12.07
C LYS A 289 0.61 -10.99 -12.09
N LEU A 290 0.98 -10.05 -11.23
CA LEU A 290 2.37 -9.60 -11.02
C LEU A 290 3.13 -10.48 -10.02
N GLY A 291 2.54 -11.59 -9.55
CA GLY A 291 3.17 -12.51 -8.61
C GLY A 291 3.23 -11.98 -7.17
N VAL A 292 2.44 -10.95 -6.83
CA VAL A 292 2.32 -10.50 -5.43
C VAL A 292 1.58 -11.57 -4.62
N GLN A 293 2.23 -12.06 -3.56
CA GLN A 293 1.71 -13.12 -2.71
C GLN A 293 1.25 -12.62 -1.33
N SER A 294 1.73 -11.46 -0.89
CA SER A 294 1.37 -10.87 0.40
C SER A 294 1.31 -9.36 0.26
N TYR A 295 0.31 -8.74 0.88
CA TYR A 295 0.08 -7.30 0.81
C TYR A 295 -0.58 -6.78 2.08
N ASN A 296 -0.35 -5.51 2.37
CA ASN A 296 -1.19 -4.75 3.30
C ASN A 296 -2.06 -3.82 2.50
N LEU A 297 -3.34 -3.78 2.84
CA LEU A 297 -4.29 -2.79 2.34
C LEU A 297 -4.96 -2.11 3.53
N ALA A 298 -5.14 -0.80 3.44
CA ALA A 298 -5.93 -0.03 4.39
C ALA A 298 -6.94 0.84 3.63
N VAL A 299 -8.14 1.01 4.18
CA VAL A 299 -9.14 1.97 3.69
C VAL A 299 -9.65 2.81 4.84
N PHE A 300 -9.65 4.13 4.65
CA PHE A 300 -10.06 5.09 5.66
C PHE A 300 -10.57 6.38 5.03
N LYS A 301 -11.20 7.22 5.84
CA LYS A 301 -11.58 8.58 5.42
C LYS A 301 -10.54 9.61 5.88
N ALA A 302 -10.22 10.53 4.98
CA ALA A 302 -9.56 11.78 5.30
C ALA A 302 -10.35 12.91 4.61
N LEU A 303 -10.86 13.85 5.40
CA LEU A 303 -11.81 14.87 4.94
C LEU A 303 -13.00 14.24 4.17
N ASP A 304 -13.25 14.68 2.93
CA ASP A 304 -14.31 14.18 2.04
C ASP A 304 -13.86 13.02 1.14
N TYR A 305 -12.67 12.46 1.36
CA TYR A 305 -12.12 11.37 0.56
C TYR A 305 -12.11 10.04 1.30
N TRP A 306 -12.57 8.99 0.62
CA TRP A 306 -12.08 7.64 0.88
C TRP A 306 -10.70 7.48 0.26
N ILE A 307 -9.74 7.06 1.09
CA ILE A 307 -8.37 6.74 0.70
C ILE A 307 -8.15 5.25 0.93
N MET A 308 -7.77 4.54 -0.14
CA MET A 308 -7.22 3.19 -0.04
C MET A 308 -5.73 3.24 -0.34
N ARG A 309 -4.92 2.58 0.49
CA ARG A 309 -3.49 2.34 0.23
C ARG A 309 -3.25 0.84 0.19
N ILE A 310 -2.46 0.36 -0.77
CA ILE A 310 -2.03 -1.05 -0.84
C ILE A 310 -0.55 -1.13 -1.19
N VAL A 311 0.18 -2.03 -0.52
CA VAL A 311 1.62 -2.28 -0.74
C VAL A 311 1.91 -3.77 -0.84
N ASP A 312 2.91 -4.13 -1.64
CA ASP A 312 3.48 -5.48 -1.72
C ASP A 312 4.47 -5.71 -0.56
N ARG A 313 4.37 -6.87 0.10
CA ARG A 313 5.19 -7.28 1.24
C ARG A 313 6.25 -8.34 0.88
N GLY A 314 6.37 -8.63 -0.42
CA GLY A 314 7.37 -9.53 -0.98
C GLY A 314 6.98 -11.01 -0.91
N ALA A 315 7.92 -11.85 -1.30
CA ALA A 315 7.73 -13.30 -1.36
C ALA A 315 7.61 -13.93 0.04
N LEU A 316 6.78 -14.97 0.13
CA LEU A 316 6.44 -15.63 1.38
C LEU A 316 7.60 -16.45 2.00
N ASP A 317 8.53 -16.89 1.17
CA ASP A 317 9.73 -17.66 1.51
C ASP A 317 10.93 -16.79 1.88
N ASN A 318 10.85 -15.47 1.67
CA ASN A 318 11.94 -14.57 2.01
C ASN A 318 12.06 -14.40 3.54
N LYS A 319 13.18 -14.90 4.10
CA LYS A 319 13.53 -14.83 5.52
C LYS A 319 13.69 -13.40 6.05
N SER A 320 14.15 -12.47 5.21
CA SER A 320 14.43 -11.10 5.64
C SER A 320 13.15 -10.38 6.04
N SER A 321 13.15 -9.72 7.19
CA SER A 321 12.12 -8.72 7.49
C SER A 321 12.18 -7.66 6.41
N ASP A 322 11.03 -7.30 5.87
CA ASP A 322 10.96 -6.22 4.90
C ASP A 322 10.93 -4.86 5.59
N ILE A 323 10.58 -4.76 6.87
CA ILE A 323 10.71 -3.53 7.67
C ILE A 323 12.03 -3.57 8.46
N GLY A 324 12.85 -2.53 8.30
CA GLY A 324 14.06 -2.31 9.09
C GLY A 324 14.11 -0.90 9.68
N THR A 325 15.31 -0.49 10.12
CA THR A 325 15.55 0.80 10.77
C THR A 325 15.10 1.99 9.93
N MET A 326 15.32 1.93 8.60
CA MET A 326 14.96 3.01 7.70
C MET A 326 13.44 3.25 7.68
N GLU A 327 12.63 2.20 7.52
CA GLU A 327 11.18 2.35 7.52
C GLU A 327 10.58 2.71 8.89
N LEU A 328 11.29 2.41 9.97
CA LEU A 328 10.82 2.71 11.33
C LEU A 328 11.13 4.15 11.76
N PHE A 329 12.29 4.68 11.35
CA PHE A 329 12.83 5.92 11.93
C PHE A 329 13.27 6.97 10.90
N ALA A 330 13.17 6.68 9.61
CA ALA A 330 13.58 7.56 8.53
C ALA A 330 12.66 7.37 7.31
N ASP A 331 13.24 7.35 6.11
CA ASP A 331 12.52 7.19 4.84
C ASP A 331 12.46 5.73 4.37
N ALA A 332 11.44 5.44 3.56
CA ALA A 332 11.30 4.12 2.95
C ALA A 332 12.43 3.86 1.93
N VAL A 333 12.90 2.61 1.85
CA VAL A 333 13.84 2.21 0.80
C VAL A 333 13.17 1.21 -0.12
N VAL A 334 12.89 1.64 -1.35
CA VAL A 334 12.07 0.90 -2.30
C VAL A 334 12.85 0.60 -3.58
N SER A 335 12.68 -0.60 -4.10
CA SER A 335 13.37 -1.08 -5.31
C SER A 335 12.46 -1.05 -6.54
N SER A 336 11.14 -1.15 -6.35
CA SER A 336 10.15 -1.12 -7.41
C SER A 336 10.02 0.26 -8.03
N ASP A 337 9.99 0.31 -9.35
CA ASP A 337 9.78 1.54 -10.10
C ASP A 337 8.26 1.78 -10.30
N PRO A 338 7.69 2.90 -9.78
CA PRO A 338 6.28 3.22 -9.96
C PRO A 338 5.87 3.40 -11.43
N PHE A 339 6.78 3.83 -12.32
CA PHE A 339 6.50 3.93 -13.76
C PHE A 339 6.31 2.55 -14.39
N ARG A 340 7.16 1.59 -14.02
CA ARG A 340 7.03 0.20 -14.47
C ARG A 340 5.77 -0.46 -13.95
N LEU A 341 5.37 -0.13 -12.72
CA LEU A 341 4.10 -0.59 -12.18
C LEU A 341 2.92 0.00 -12.96
N ALA A 342 2.94 1.31 -13.24
CA ALA A 342 1.88 2.00 -13.97
C ALA A 342 1.66 1.43 -15.38
N GLU A 343 2.71 0.95 -16.06
CA GLU A 343 2.64 0.28 -17.37
C GLU A 343 1.85 -1.04 -17.35
N LYS A 344 1.70 -1.69 -16.18
CA LYS A 344 1.03 -3.00 -16.06
C LYS A 344 -0.48 -2.91 -15.81
N PHE A 345 -0.97 -1.72 -15.50
CA PHE A 345 -2.37 -1.41 -15.21
C PHE A 345 -3.05 -0.79 -16.41
#